data_AF-A0A2H5F5J4-F1
#
_entry.id   AF-A0A2H5F5J4-F1
#
_cell.length_a   1.000
_cell.length_b   1.000
_cell.length_c   1.000
_cell.angle_alpha   90.00
_cell.angle_beta   90.00
_cell.angle_gamma   90.00
#
_symmetry.space_group_name_H-M   'P 1'
#
loop_
_entity.id
_entity.type
_entity.pdbx_description
1 polymer ?
#
loop_
_entity_poly.entity_id
_entity_poly.type
_entity_poly.pdbx_seq_one_letter_code
_entity_poly.pdbx_strand_id
1 'polypeptide(L)'
;MKKRMILGGTALLALLAAMAVAQMRPGEDPAPDGLVAGEMATGGVATGAPVTAAEDNPFAGLDEMFNEPGPDLGMTEEQVQAEDDYLRITPPAGETGDVPEALTENVPYETCEKVPEVRSAEYEASNAEASATRMIYSYVLMRHTLDSRDCSCAGKVAPFDEVRKIKEQIAAEHGADWNRAKFGNDFFSQSRRLRDQVEAMCGGKF
;
A
#
# COMPACT_ATOMS: atom_id res chain seq x y z
N MET A 1 -45.12 -8.46 48.84
CA MET A 1 -44.31 -8.61 50.07
C MET A 1 -43.23 -9.68 49.82
N LYS A 2 -41.95 -9.38 50.16
CA LYS A 2 -40.81 -10.32 50.38
C LYS A 2 -40.33 -11.10 49.13
N LYS A 3 -39.04 -11.17 48.76
CA LYS A 3 -37.75 -10.94 49.45
C LYS A 3 -36.67 -10.61 48.39
N ARG A 4 -35.74 -9.73 48.76
CA ARG A 4 -34.42 -9.56 48.14
C ARG A 4 -33.52 -10.74 48.54
N MET A 5 -32.62 -11.17 47.66
CA MET A 5 -31.36 -11.79 48.04
C MET A 5 -30.22 -11.15 47.26
N ILE A 6 -29.29 -10.58 48.02
CA ILE A 6 -27.94 -10.14 47.64
C ILE A 6 -27.02 -11.20 48.24
N LEU A 7 -26.09 -11.76 47.47
CA LEU A 7 -24.85 -12.41 47.95
C LEU A 7 -23.99 -12.66 46.69
N GLY A 8 -22.97 -11.85 46.42
CA GLY A 8 -21.58 -12.03 46.88
C GLY A 8 -20.74 -12.26 45.62
N GLY A 9 -19.68 -11.53 45.29
CA GLY A 9 -18.70 -10.87 46.12
C GLY A 9 -17.38 -11.64 45.99
N THR A 10 -16.56 -11.32 44.99
CA THR A 10 -15.09 -11.48 45.07
C THR A 10 -14.41 -10.65 43.99
N ALA A 11 -13.80 -9.54 44.42
CA ALA A 11 -12.73 -8.89 43.70
C ALA A 11 -11.42 -9.50 44.16
N LEU A 12 -10.48 -9.74 43.25
CA LEU A 12 -9.06 -9.74 43.58
C LEU A 12 -8.27 -9.22 42.38
N LEU A 13 -7.55 -8.14 42.69
CA LEU A 13 -6.71 -7.32 41.85
C LEU A 13 -5.30 -7.92 41.72
N ALA A 14 -4.71 -7.63 40.56
CA ALA A 14 -3.31 -7.29 40.31
C ALA A 14 -2.24 -8.39 40.37
N LEU A 15 -1.48 -8.50 39.27
CA LEU A 15 -0.05 -8.14 39.27
C LEU A 15 0.48 -7.91 37.85
N LEU A 16 1.04 -6.72 37.67
CA LEU A 16 1.88 -6.24 36.57
C LEU A 16 3.33 -6.71 36.77
N ALA A 17 4.03 -7.07 35.69
CA ALA A 17 5.45 -6.73 35.43
C ALA A 17 5.75 -7.03 33.94
N ALA A 18 5.87 -6.01 33.10
CA ALA A 18 7.13 -5.36 32.71
C ALA A 18 7.82 -6.05 31.52
N MET A 19 7.51 -5.57 30.31
CA MET A 19 8.35 -5.74 29.12
C MET A 19 9.55 -4.80 29.22
N ALA A 20 10.75 -5.33 28.98
CA ALA A 20 11.92 -4.53 28.66
C ALA A 20 12.36 -4.86 27.23
N VAL A 21 12.17 -3.90 26.33
CA VAL A 21 12.82 -3.85 25.02
C VAL A 21 14.03 -2.95 25.17
N ALA A 22 15.22 -3.47 24.93
CA ALA A 22 16.41 -2.67 24.69
C ALA A 22 16.89 -2.93 23.26
N GLN A 23 16.63 -1.94 22.41
CA GLN A 23 17.27 -1.73 21.12
C GLN A 23 18.70 -1.22 21.35
N MET A 24 19.72 -1.87 20.81
CA MET A 24 20.97 -1.19 20.40
C MET A 24 21.63 -1.96 19.25
N ARG A 25 21.42 -1.48 18.02
CA ARG A 25 22.41 -1.53 16.94
C ARG A 25 23.11 -0.18 16.90
N PRO A 26 24.44 -0.15 16.91
CA PRO A 26 25.22 0.82 16.15
C PRO A 26 25.97 0.07 15.06
N GLY A 27 25.51 0.21 13.82
CA GLY A 27 26.37 0.03 12.67
C GLY A 27 26.83 1.41 12.25
N GLU A 28 28.14 1.64 12.25
CA GLU A 28 28.84 2.65 11.46
C GLU A 28 30.34 2.48 11.76
N ASP A 29 30.97 1.54 11.03
CA ASP A 29 32.40 1.62 10.78
C ASP A 29 32.62 2.58 9.59
N PRO A 30 33.62 3.48 9.66
CA PRO A 30 33.93 4.42 8.60
C PRO A 30 34.57 3.70 7.40
N ALA A 31 34.10 4.05 6.20
CA ALA A 31 34.78 3.68 4.97
C ALA A 31 36.21 4.27 4.94
N PRO A 32 37.22 3.53 4.45
CA PRO A 32 38.56 4.06 4.31
C PRO A 32 38.63 5.14 3.23
N ASP A 33 39.34 6.20 3.59
CA ASP A 33 39.88 7.21 2.70
C ASP A 33 40.67 6.59 1.55
N GLY A 34 40.46 7.19 0.37
CA GLY A 34 41.38 7.08 -0.75
C GLY A 34 40.85 6.20 -1.87
N LEU A 35 40.43 6.84 -2.96
CA LEU A 35 41.01 6.59 -4.28
C LEU A 35 40.61 7.76 -5.20
N VAL A 36 41.63 8.59 -5.45
CA VAL A 36 41.89 9.38 -6.66
C VAL A 36 40.75 10.20 -7.29
N ALA A 37 40.89 11.52 -7.11
CA ALA A 37 40.39 12.52 -8.03
C ALA A 37 40.89 12.25 -9.46
N GLY A 38 39.96 11.92 -10.34
CA GLY A 38 40.10 11.96 -11.79
C GLY A 38 39.28 13.12 -12.32
N GLU A 39 39.96 14.24 -12.51
CA GLU A 39 39.53 15.41 -13.27
C GLU A 39 38.99 14.99 -14.65
N MET A 40 37.90 15.62 -15.11
CA MET A 40 37.80 16.30 -16.41
C MET A 40 36.41 16.24 -17.06
N ALA A 41 36.05 17.41 -17.57
CA ALA A 41 35.24 17.67 -18.77
C ALA A 41 33.71 17.54 -18.66
N THR A 42 33.12 18.68 -18.30
CA THR A 42 31.96 19.24 -19.02
C THR A 42 32.11 19.08 -20.54
N GLY A 43 31.16 18.41 -21.19
CA GLY A 43 31.15 18.26 -22.65
C GLY A 43 29.73 18.04 -23.15
N GLY A 44 29.23 19.00 -23.93
CA GLY A 44 27.83 19.13 -24.33
C GLY A 44 27.29 17.99 -25.21
N VAL A 45 25.96 17.97 -25.25
CA VAL A 45 25.13 17.16 -26.15
C VAL A 45 25.48 17.55 -27.59
N ALA A 46 26.26 16.71 -28.27
CA ALA A 46 26.45 16.79 -29.70
C ALA A 46 25.29 16.08 -30.39
N THR A 47 24.45 16.87 -31.04
CA THR A 47 23.42 16.43 -31.98
C THR A 47 24.02 15.65 -33.14
N GLY A 48 23.36 14.53 -33.46
CA GLY A 48 23.57 13.59 -34.57
C GLY A 48 24.45 14.02 -35.75
N ALA A 49 25.47 13.20 -35.98
CA ALA A 49 26.00 12.91 -37.31
C ALA A 49 25.92 11.39 -37.53
N PRO A 50 25.57 10.91 -38.74
CA PRO A 50 25.42 9.48 -39.02
C PRO A 50 26.79 8.83 -39.11
N VAL A 51 27.06 7.87 -38.22
CA VAL A 51 28.25 7.01 -38.32
C VAL A 51 28.03 6.08 -39.50
N THR A 52 28.68 6.40 -40.62
CA THR A 52 28.81 5.53 -41.78
C THR A 52 30.14 4.81 -41.65
N ALA A 53 30.09 3.52 -41.30
CA ALA A 53 31.08 2.47 -41.61
C ALA A 53 30.83 1.29 -40.67
N ALA A 54 30.35 0.18 -41.21
CA ALA A 54 30.14 -1.08 -40.50
C ALA A 54 31.45 -1.85 -40.22
N GLU A 55 32.63 -1.24 -40.45
CA GLU A 55 33.90 -1.97 -40.51
C GLU A 55 34.75 -1.86 -39.23
N ASP A 56 34.41 -0.96 -38.29
CA ASP A 56 35.14 -0.77 -37.02
C ASP A 56 34.25 -0.92 -35.77
N ASN A 57 33.11 -1.62 -35.89
CA ASN A 57 32.30 -1.96 -34.72
C ASN A 57 32.78 -3.31 -34.15
N PRO A 58 33.44 -3.36 -32.97
CA PRO A 58 33.85 -4.62 -32.33
C PRO A 58 32.65 -5.50 -31.93
N PHE A 59 31.43 -4.97 -32.04
CA PHE A 59 30.17 -5.68 -31.82
C PHE A 59 29.42 -6.01 -33.13
N ALA A 60 30.00 -5.79 -34.32
CA ALA A 60 29.36 -6.14 -35.60
C ALA A 60 29.04 -7.64 -35.70
N GLY A 61 29.80 -8.50 -35.01
CA GLY A 61 29.50 -9.93 -34.91
C GLY A 61 28.39 -10.29 -33.91
N LEU A 62 27.93 -9.36 -33.07
CA LEU A 62 26.80 -9.59 -32.18
C LEU A 62 25.46 -9.44 -32.90
N ASP A 63 25.38 -8.61 -33.94
CA ASP A 63 24.16 -8.50 -34.74
C ASP A 63 23.79 -9.85 -35.36
N GLU A 64 24.77 -10.67 -35.76
CA GLU A 64 24.51 -12.03 -36.26
C GLU A 64 23.96 -12.94 -35.16
N MET A 65 24.48 -12.84 -33.93
CA MET A 65 24.06 -13.67 -32.78
C MET A 65 22.68 -13.29 -32.22
N PHE A 66 22.23 -12.04 -32.39
CA PHE A 66 20.92 -11.56 -31.95
C PHE A 66 19.84 -11.58 -33.05
N ASN A 67 20.25 -11.72 -34.32
CA ASN A 67 19.32 -11.84 -35.47
C ASN A 67 19.24 -13.26 -36.04
N GLU A 68 19.93 -14.24 -35.44
CA GLU A 68 19.66 -15.64 -35.74
C GLU A 68 18.21 -15.96 -35.33
N PRO A 69 17.40 -16.56 -36.22
CA PRO A 69 16.11 -17.09 -35.82
C PRO A 69 16.38 -18.07 -34.67
N GLY A 70 15.69 -17.87 -33.55
CA GLY A 70 15.85 -18.72 -32.37
C GLY A 70 15.76 -20.20 -32.74
N PRO A 71 16.40 -21.10 -31.96
CA PRO A 71 16.46 -22.51 -32.30
C PRO A 71 15.06 -23.03 -32.64
N ASP A 72 14.91 -23.65 -33.82
CA ASP A 72 13.65 -24.25 -34.22
C ASP A 72 13.37 -25.44 -33.30
N LEU A 73 12.54 -25.19 -32.29
CA LEU A 73 12.15 -26.17 -31.29
C LEU A 73 11.09 -27.16 -31.84
N GLY A 74 10.77 -27.12 -33.15
CA GLY A 74 9.76 -27.96 -33.77
C GLY A 74 8.34 -27.65 -33.28
N MET A 75 8.13 -26.43 -32.78
CA MET A 75 6.84 -25.97 -32.27
C MET A 75 5.98 -25.48 -33.44
N THR A 76 4.71 -25.86 -33.41
CA THR A 76 3.72 -25.30 -34.34
C THR A 76 3.44 -23.83 -34.03
N GLU A 77 2.98 -23.06 -35.01
CA GLU A 77 2.62 -21.64 -34.81
C GLU A 77 1.61 -21.45 -33.68
N GLU A 78 0.68 -22.41 -33.50
CA GLU A 78 -0.28 -22.41 -32.40
C GLU A 78 0.38 -22.57 -31.02
N GLN A 79 1.45 -23.37 -30.93
CA GLN A 79 2.21 -23.57 -29.69
C GLN A 79 3.08 -22.36 -29.36
N VAL A 80 3.69 -21.73 -30.38
CA VAL A 80 4.41 -20.46 -30.21
C VAL A 80 3.46 -19.38 -29.71
N GLN A 81 2.27 -19.27 -30.31
CA GLN A 81 1.27 -18.31 -29.88
C GLN A 81 0.75 -18.59 -28.46
N ALA A 82 0.58 -19.85 -28.08
CA ALA A 82 0.16 -20.23 -26.74
C ALA A 82 1.22 -19.90 -25.67
N GLU A 83 2.51 -20.12 -25.97
CA GLU A 83 3.61 -19.72 -25.10
C GLU A 83 3.73 -18.20 -25.00
N ASP A 84 3.62 -17.48 -26.11
CA ASP A 84 3.61 -16.01 -26.13
C ASP A 84 2.42 -15.43 -25.35
N ASP A 85 1.25 -16.06 -25.44
CA ASP A 85 0.07 -15.70 -24.65
C ASP A 85 0.31 -16.00 -23.16
N TYR A 86 0.93 -17.14 -22.82
CA TYR A 86 1.28 -17.50 -21.45
C TYR A 86 2.31 -16.53 -20.82
N LEU A 87 3.34 -16.14 -21.57
CA LEU A 87 4.34 -15.17 -21.14
C LEU A 87 3.77 -13.75 -21.01
N ARG A 88 2.77 -13.41 -21.84
CA ARG A 88 2.03 -12.14 -21.73
C ARG A 88 1.11 -12.08 -20.51
N ILE A 89 0.78 -13.23 -19.91
CA ILE A 89 0.06 -13.33 -18.62
C ILE A 89 1.01 -13.08 -17.42
N THR A 90 2.22 -12.53 -17.63
CA THR A 90 3.03 -12.04 -16.50
C THR A 90 2.21 -11.04 -15.69
N PRO A 91 1.80 -11.36 -14.44
CA PRO A 91 1.19 -10.37 -13.57
C PRO A 91 2.27 -9.32 -13.30
N PRO A 92 1.96 -8.01 -13.35
CA PRO A 92 2.93 -7.01 -12.93
C PRO A 92 3.43 -7.36 -11.53
N ALA A 93 4.73 -7.17 -11.29
CA ALA A 93 5.33 -7.44 -10.00
C ALA A 93 4.58 -6.65 -8.91
N GLY A 94 3.84 -7.36 -8.07
CA GLY A 94 2.84 -6.82 -7.15
C GLY A 94 1.50 -7.44 -7.45
N GLU A 95 1.22 -8.59 -6.83
CA GLU A 95 -0.02 -9.36 -6.98
C GLU A 95 -1.22 -8.52 -6.51
N THR A 96 -1.72 -7.67 -7.39
CA THR A 96 -2.99 -6.97 -7.25
C THR A 96 -4.00 -7.80 -8.05
N GLY A 97 -4.54 -8.85 -7.43
CA GLY A 97 -5.55 -9.70 -8.07
C GLY A 97 -6.67 -8.85 -8.68
N ASP A 98 -7.14 -9.20 -9.88
CA ASP A 98 -8.20 -8.55 -10.67
C ASP A 98 -8.62 -7.16 -10.15
N VAL A 99 -7.70 -6.19 -10.19
CA VAL A 99 -8.02 -4.85 -9.70
C VAL A 99 -8.95 -4.22 -10.73
N PRO A 100 -10.17 -3.83 -10.32
CA PRO A 100 -11.11 -3.20 -11.23
C PRO A 100 -10.50 -1.93 -11.83
N GLU A 101 -10.75 -1.67 -13.11
CA GLU A 101 -10.37 -0.41 -13.74
C GLU A 101 -11.06 0.78 -13.06
N ALA A 102 -10.35 1.89 -12.81
CA ALA A 102 -10.95 3.11 -12.29
C ALA A 102 -11.98 3.69 -13.27
N LEU A 103 -13.06 4.26 -12.75
CA LEU A 103 -14.09 4.94 -13.55
C LEU A 103 -13.80 6.43 -13.75
N THR A 104 -12.84 6.98 -13.00
CA THR A 104 -12.50 8.41 -12.96
C THR A 104 -11.00 8.61 -12.79
N GLU A 105 -10.54 9.83 -13.09
CA GLU A 105 -9.15 10.22 -12.87
C GLU A 105 -8.81 10.32 -11.38
N ASN A 106 -7.54 10.07 -11.05
CA ASN A 106 -7.06 10.10 -9.68
C ASN A 106 -6.92 11.53 -9.15
N VAL A 107 -7.70 11.86 -8.12
CA VAL A 107 -7.56 13.10 -7.35
C VAL A 107 -6.96 12.77 -5.97
N PRO A 108 -5.83 13.36 -5.55
CA PRO A 108 -5.24 13.07 -4.24
C PRO A 108 -6.23 13.33 -3.09
N TYR A 109 -6.39 12.37 -2.18
CA TYR A 109 -7.35 12.50 -1.10
C TYR A 109 -7.09 13.73 -0.23
N GLU A 110 -5.83 14.10 -0.02
CA GLU A 110 -5.45 15.29 0.77
C GLU A 110 -6.06 16.60 0.25
N THR A 111 -6.42 16.68 -1.03
CA THR A 111 -7.06 17.87 -1.63
C THR A 111 -8.58 17.88 -1.49
N CYS A 112 -9.19 16.77 -1.10
CA CYS A 112 -10.65 16.64 -1.02
C CYS A 112 -11.24 17.24 0.26
N GLU A 113 -12.37 17.93 0.13
CA GLU A 113 -13.15 18.40 1.28
C GLU A 113 -13.63 17.22 2.13
N LYS A 114 -13.39 17.30 3.44
CA LYS A 114 -13.73 16.23 4.38
C LYS A 114 -15.15 16.39 4.89
N VAL A 115 -15.80 15.27 5.19
CA VAL A 115 -17.08 15.25 5.90
C VAL A 115 -16.96 15.97 7.25
N PRO A 116 -18.04 16.60 7.75
CA PRO A 116 -18.00 17.40 8.99
C PRO A 116 -17.43 16.66 10.20
N GLU A 117 -17.70 15.36 10.32
CA GLU A 117 -17.23 14.51 11.41
C GLU A 117 -15.71 14.40 11.45
N VAL A 118 -15.06 14.31 10.29
CA VAL A 118 -13.60 14.24 10.16
C VAL A 118 -12.94 15.58 10.47
N ARG A 119 -13.70 16.68 10.39
CA ARG A 119 -13.24 18.03 10.76
C ARG A 119 -13.51 18.38 12.22
N SER A 120 -14.16 17.49 12.97
CA SER A 120 -14.57 17.74 14.34
C SER A 120 -13.39 17.70 15.32
N ALA A 121 -13.50 18.45 16.41
CA ALA A 121 -12.48 18.43 17.47
C ALA A 121 -12.40 17.04 18.14
N GLU A 122 -13.51 16.34 18.21
CA GLU A 122 -13.62 14.98 18.73
C GLU A 122 -12.82 13.99 17.89
N TYR A 123 -12.89 14.11 16.56
CA TYR A 123 -12.13 13.28 15.63
C TYR A 123 -10.63 13.55 15.70
N GLU A 124 -10.21 14.80 15.93
CA GLU A 124 -8.80 15.20 16.02
C GLU A 124 -8.21 15.06 17.43
N ALA A 125 -9.01 14.69 18.43
CA ALA A 125 -8.54 14.60 19.80
C ALA A 125 -7.39 13.58 19.98
N SER A 126 -6.50 13.88 20.94
CA SER A 126 -5.37 13.02 21.31
C SER A 126 -5.76 11.99 22.36
N ASN A 127 -6.75 11.15 22.06
CA ASN A 127 -7.21 10.07 22.93
C ASN A 127 -7.44 8.76 22.17
N ALA A 128 -7.61 7.65 22.91
CA ALA A 128 -7.74 6.32 22.33
C ALA A 128 -8.98 6.16 21.43
N GLU A 129 -10.10 6.81 21.80
CA GLU A 129 -11.35 6.77 21.04
C GLU A 129 -11.20 7.45 19.67
N ALA A 130 -10.62 8.64 19.65
CA ALA A 130 -10.34 9.38 18.43
C ALA A 130 -9.32 8.65 17.57
N SER A 131 -8.26 8.08 18.17
CA SER A 131 -7.28 7.28 17.45
C SER A 131 -7.91 6.06 16.77
N ALA A 132 -8.73 5.29 17.48
CA ALA A 132 -9.42 4.14 16.90
C ALA A 132 -10.39 4.57 15.79
N THR A 133 -11.09 5.69 15.99
CA THR A 133 -12.01 6.26 14.99
C THR A 133 -11.29 6.64 13.69
N ARG A 134 -10.12 7.30 13.77
CA ARG A 134 -9.29 7.63 12.60
C ARG A 134 -8.81 6.39 11.85
N MET A 135 -8.41 5.36 12.58
CA MET A 135 -7.96 4.09 12.02
C MET A 135 -9.09 3.33 11.31
N ILE A 136 -10.28 3.26 11.92
CA ILE A 136 -11.47 2.65 11.30
C ILE A 136 -11.89 3.46 10.06
N TYR A 137 -11.88 4.79 10.14
CA TYR A 137 -12.24 5.63 9.01
C TYR A 137 -11.29 5.42 7.83
N SER A 138 -9.99 5.20 8.08
CA SER A 138 -9.03 4.87 7.03
C SER A 138 -9.40 3.59 6.26
N TYR A 139 -9.93 2.57 6.95
CA TYR A 139 -10.45 1.36 6.32
C TYR A 139 -11.70 1.63 5.49
N VAL A 140 -12.68 2.34 6.08
CA VAL A 140 -13.94 2.68 5.41
C VAL A 140 -13.68 3.45 4.11
N LEU A 141 -12.73 4.38 4.14
CA LEU A 141 -12.35 5.21 3.01
C LEU A 141 -11.82 4.40 1.82
N MET A 142 -10.87 3.50 2.08
CA MET A 142 -10.27 2.66 1.04
C MET A 142 -11.31 1.68 0.46
N ARG A 143 -12.12 1.07 1.33
CA ARG A 143 -13.19 0.18 0.91
C ARG A 143 -14.23 0.89 0.05
N HIS A 144 -14.65 2.09 0.46
CA HIS A 144 -15.61 2.88 -0.32
C HIS A 144 -15.07 3.26 -1.70
N THR A 145 -13.77 3.60 -1.79
CA THR A 145 -13.12 3.91 -3.08
C THR A 145 -13.12 2.68 -3.99
N LEU A 146 -12.75 1.50 -3.48
CA LEU A 146 -12.78 0.25 -4.24
C LEU A 146 -14.20 -0.14 -4.69
N ASP A 147 -15.17 -0.07 -3.77
CA ASP A 147 -16.55 -0.46 -4.04
C ASP A 147 -17.21 0.46 -5.09
N SER A 148 -16.86 1.75 -5.09
CA SER A 148 -17.35 2.73 -6.08
C SER A 148 -16.54 2.78 -7.36
N ARG A 149 -15.28 2.33 -7.33
CA ARG A 149 -14.27 2.48 -8.40
C ARG A 149 -14.05 3.94 -8.82
N ASP A 150 -14.39 4.89 -7.94
CA ASP A 150 -14.29 6.32 -8.22
C ASP A 150 -13.07 6.91 -7.49
N CYS A 151 -12.05 7.26 -8.27
CA CYS A 151 -10.80 7.85 -7.81
C CYS A 151 -10.85 9.37 -7.64
N SER A 152 -12.00 10.00 -7.87
CA SER A 152 -12.26 11.40 -7.58
C SER A 152 -12.55 11.62 -6.09
N CYS A 153 -12.76 12.88 -5.69
CA CYS A 153 -13.14 13.17 -4.30
C CYS A 153 -14.48 12.55 -3.89
N ALA A 154 -15.40 12.25 -4.82
CA ALA A 154 -16.68 11.65 -4.47
C ALA A 154 -16.51 10.20 -3.98
N GLY A 155 -15.70 9.38 -4.65
CA GLY A 155 -15.39 8.02 -4.19
C GLY A 155 -14.33 7.93 -3.09
N LYS A 156 -13.43 8.91 -3.01
CA LYS A 156 -12.40 8.95 -1.95
C LYS A 156 -12.89 9.52 -0.61
N VAL A 157 -14.00 10.24 -0.57
CA VAL A 157 -14.58 10.78 0.69
C VAL A 157 -15.75 9.90 1.11
N ALA A 158 -15.51 9.01 2.07
CA ALA A 158 -16.53 8.08 2.52
C ALA A 158 -17.48 8.70 3.56
N PRO A 159 -18.77 8.27 3.58
CA PRO A 159 -19.72 8.67 4.61
C PRO A 159 -19.30 8.13 5.98
N PHE A 160 -19.46 8.95 7.02
CA PHE A 160 -19.01 8.60 8.37
C PHE A 160 -19.91 7.58 9.09
N ASP A 161 -21.12 7.36 8.59
CA ASP A 161 -22.11 6.42 9.12
C ASP A 161 -21.57 5.00 9.26
N GLU A 162 -20.73 4.57 8.32
CA GLU A 162 -20.15 3.22 8.35
C GLU A 162 -19.15 3.04 9.51
N VAL A 163 -18.41 4.10 9.88
CA VAL A 163 -17.55 4.09 11.07
C VAL A 163 -18.40 3.90 12.33
N ARG A 164 -19.56 4.56 12.40
CA ARG A 164 -20.49 4.42 13.54
C ARG A 164 -20.99 2.99 13.66
N LYS A 165 -21.46 2.39 12.56
CA LYS A 165 -21.91 0.99 12.52
C LYS A 165 -20.83 0.00 12.94
N ILE A 166 -19.60 0.17 12.43
CA ILE A 166 -18.47 -0.69 12.81
C ILE A 166 -18.21 -0.62 14.33
N LYS A 167 -18.19 0.60 14.89
CA LYS A 167 -17.98 0.78 16.34
C LYS A 167 -19.12 0.22 17.17
N GLU A 168 -20.35 0.38 16.73
CA GLU A 168 -21.53 -0.22 17.37
C GLU A 168 -21.47 -1.75 17.34
N GLN A 169 -21.06 -2.35 16.22
CA GLN A 169 -20.86 -3.79 16.11
C GLN A 169 -19.77 -4.29 17.06
N ILE A 170 -18.61 -3.63 17.10
CA ILE A 170 -17.53 -3.99 18.04
C ILE A 170 -18.03 -3.89 19.49
N ALA A 171 -18.78 -2.84 19.82
CA ALA A 171 -19.33 -2.66 21.15
C ALA A 171 -20.39 -3.72 21.50
N ALA A 172 -21.18 -4.18 20.54
CA ALA A 172 -22.15 -5.25 20.72
C ALA A 172 -21.46 -6.62 20.96
N GLU A 173 -20.36 -6.89 20.26
CA GLU A 173 -19.64 -8.17 20.33
C GLU A 173 -18.66 -8.24 21.51
N HIS A 174 -18.05 -7.11 21.89
CA HIS A 174 -16.95 -7.05 22.85
C HIS A 174 -17.22 -6.16 24.08
N GLY A 175 -18.41 -5.55 24.16
CA GLY A 175 -18.82 -4.64 25.23
C GLY A 175 -18.40 -3.19 24.99
N ALA A 176 -19.02 -2.25 25.72
CA ALA A 176 -18.78 -0.81 25.56
C ALA A 176 -17.31 -0.39 25.80
N ASP A 177 -16.60 -1.13 26.66
CA ASP A 177 -15.19 -0.91 27.03
C ASP A 177 -14.21 -1.72 26.17
N TRP A 178 -14.57 -2.07 24.94
CA TRP A 178 -13.69 -2.76 24.00
C TRP A 178 -12.32 -2.07 23.81
N ASN A 179 -11.29 -2.85 23.48
CA ASN A 179 -9.93 -2.35 23.38
C ASN A 179 -9.71 -1.50 22.11
N ARG A 180 -9.74 -0.17 22.27
CA ARG A 180 -9.57 0.83 21.19
C ARG A 180 -8.32 0.61 20.35
N ALA A 181 -7.20 0.35 21.01
CA ALA A 181 -5.91 0.15 20.34
C ALA A 181 -5.90 -1.13 19.52
N LYS A 182 -6.44 -2.24 20.04
CA LYS A 182 -6.47 -3.52 19.33
C LYS A 182 -7.27 -3.40 18.03
N PHE A 183 -8.56 -3.08 18.12
CA PHE A 183 -9.42 -3.04 16.93
C PHE A 183 -9.02 -1.90 15.98
N GLY A 184 -8.62 -0.73 16.50
CA GLY A 184 -8.09 0.33 15.66
C GLY A 184 -6.92 -0.16 14.81
N ASN A 185 -5.93 -0.83 15.40
CA ASN A 185 -4.80 -1.37 14.65
C ASN A 185 -5.20 -2.47 13.66
N ASP A 186 -6.16 -3.33 14.01
CA ASP A 186 -6.67 -4.37 13.10
C ASP A 186 -7.30 -3.75 11.83
N PHE A 187 -8.11 -2.70 11.99
CA PHE A 187 -8.68 -1.96 10.86
C PHE A 187 -7.63 -1.18 10.08
N PHE A 188 -6.65 -0.58 10.75
CA PHE A 188 -5.57 0.15 10.09
C PHE A 188 -4.64 -0.78 9.28
N SER A 189 -4.40 -1.99 9.77
CA SER A 189 -3.67 -3.02 9.02
C SER A 189 -4.43 -3.39 7.74
N GLN A 190 -5.74 -3.58 7.84
CA GLN A 190 -6.59 -3.83 6.67
C GLN A 190 -6.61 -2.65 5.70
N SER A 191 -6.69 -1.41 6.20
CA SER A 191 -6.69 -0.23 5.33
C SER A 191 -5.41 -0.10 4.53
N ARG A 192 -4.25 -0.50 5.09
CA ARG A 192 -2.98 -0.52 4.35
C ARG A 192 -3.02 -1.49 3.17
N ARG A 193 -3.56 -2.69 3.37
CA ARG A 193 -3.73 -3.68 2.29
C ARG A 193 -4.69 -3.21 1.20
N LEU A 194 -5.75 -2.49 1.59
CA LEU A 194 -6.69 -1.91 0.64
C LEU A 194 -6.09 -0.71 -0.10
N ARG A 195 -5.22 0.06 0.56
CA ARG A 195 -4.55 1.21 -0.07
C ARG A 195 -3.77 0.78 -1.30
N ASP A 196 -3.01 -0.31 -1.22
CA ASP A 196 -2.22 -0.80 -2.36
C ASP A 196 -3.13 -1.13 -3.56
N GLN A 197 -4.31 -1.71 -3.31
CA GLN A 197 -5.30 -2.00 -4.35
C GLN A 197 -5.93 -0.72 -4.91
N VAL A 198 -6.22 0.26 -4.07
CA VAL A 198 -6.76 1.55 -4.54
C VAL A 198 -5.74 2.30 -5.37
N GLU A 199 -4.48 2.35 -4.94
CA GLU A 199 -3.42 3.04 -5.69
C GLU A 199 -3.14 2.35 -7.03
N ALA A 200 -3.21 1.02 -7.07
CA ALA A 200 -3.17 0.26 -8.31
C ALA A 200 -4.37 0.57 -9.22
N MET A 201 -5.58 0.59 -8.68
CA MET A 201 -6.81 0.92 -9.43
C MET A 201 -6.76 2.34 -10.00
N CYS A 202 -6.38 3.31 -9.17
CA CYS A 202 -6.37 4.72 -9.53
C CYS A 202 -5.10 5.14 -10.30
N GLY A 203 -4.13 4.26 -10.47
CA GLY A 203 -2.89 4.57 -11.20
C GLY A 203 -2.02 5.65 -10.52
N GLY A 204 -2.04 5.74 -9.19
CA GLY A 204 -1.23 6.71 -8.46
C GLY A 204 -1.53 6.79 -6.98
N LYS A 205 -0.84 7.71 -6.28
CA LYS A 205 -0.98 7.91 -4.84
C LYS A 205 -2.44 8.19 -4.48
N PHE A 206 -2.88 7.55 -3.40
CA PHE A 206 -4.18 7.82 -2.79
C PHE A 206 -4.22 9.19 -2.15
#